data_AF-A0A0H4NU92-F1
#
_entry.id   AF-A0A0H4NU92-F1
#
_cell.length_a   1.000
_cell.length_b   1.000
_cell.length_c   1.000
_cell.angle_alpha   90.00
_cell.angle_beta   90.00
_cell.angle_gamma   90.00
#
_symmetry.space_group_name_H-M   'P 1'
#
loop_
_entity.id
_entity.type
_entity.pdbx_description
1 polymer ?
#
loop_
_entity_poly.entity_id
_entity_poly.type
_entity_poly.pdbx_seq_one_letter_code
_entity_poly.pdbx_strand_id
1 'polypeptide(L)'
;PNNPDGAIREAVLSSDSGIHVHDLAYYWPQYTAITKRADHDIMLFTVSKSTGHAGTRIGWALVKDRDVAKRMTKFIELNTIGVSKDSQLRAAKVLRAVSDAYELPEAKEAHRLFDYGRRKMVERWTMLREAAAASGIFSLPEETSGFCNFTKEMAVTNPAFAWLRCDREDVEDCAAFLRGHKILTRSGSQFGADPRYVRVSMLD
;
A
#
# COMPACT_ATOMS: atom_id res chain seq x y z
N PRO A 1 -3.10 4.55 3.63
CA PRO A 1 -2.25 5.17 2.59
C PRO A 1 -2.89 5.01 1.23
N ASN A 2 -3.04 6.11 0.50
CA ASN A 2 -3.71 6.16 -0.78
C ASN A 2 -2.80 5.64 -1.91
N ASN A 3 -3.43 5.23 -3.00
CA ASN A 3 -2.78 4.92 -4.28
C ASN A 3 -3.26 5.97 -5.29
N PRO A 4 -2.38 6.82 -5.85
CA PRO A 4 -0.94 6.60 -5.99
C PRO A 4 -0.04 7.34 -4.98
N ASP A 5 -0.54 8.39 -4.33
CA ASP A 5 0.29 9.40 -3.63
C ASP A 5 0.78 9.00 -2.23
N GLY A 6 0.32 7.86 -1.69
CA GLY A 6 0.71 7.39 -0.36
C GLY A 6 0.09 8.16 0.81
N ALA A 7 -0.68 9.21 0.56
CA ALA A 7 -1.24 10.05 1.60
C ALA A 7 -2.20 9.28 2.51
N ILE A 8 -2.24 9.61 3.80
CA ILE A 8 -3.29 9.11 4.69
C ILE A 8 -4.59 9.83 4.34
N ARG A 9 -5.68 9.06 4.21
CA ARG A 9 -7.00 9.54 3.80
C ARG A 9 -8.04 9.11 4.82
N GLU A 10 -9.01 9.98 5.01
CA GLU A 10 -10.28 9.72 5.70
C GLU A 10 -11.41 10.00 4.72
N ALA A 11 -12.63 9.58 5.06
CA ALA A 11 -13.80 9.91 4.25
C ALA A 11 -14.00 11.43 4.16
N VAL A 12 -14.23 11.94 2.94
CA VAL A 12 -14.40 13.39 2.68
C VAL A 12 -15.86 13.82 2.57
N LEU A 13 -16.76 12.89 2.24
CA LEU A 13 -18.20 13.13 2.18
C LEU A 13 -18.84 12.61 3.46
N SER A 14 -19.39 13.50 4.28
CA SER A 14 -20.30 13.10 5.37
C SER A 14 -21.69 12.92 4.78
N SER A 15 -22.15 11.67 4.65
CA SER A 15 -23.53 11.40 4.25
C SER A 15 -24.12 10.30 5.12
N ASP A 16 -25.30 10.55 5.69
CA ASP A 16 -26.01 9.59 6.54
C ASP A 16 -26.44 8.32 5.77
N SER A 17 -26.49 8.39 4.43
CA SER A 17 -26.87 7.27 3.56
C SER A 17 -25.70 6.57 2.87
N GLY A 18 -24.48 7.11 2.98
CA GLY A 18 -23.30 6.59 2.28
C GLY A 18 -22.56 5.55 3.12
N ILE A 19 -22.06 4.50 2.47
CA ILE A 19 -21.22 3.49 3.10
C ILE A 19 -19.77 3.76 2.72
N HIS A 20 -18.90 3.95 3.72
CA HIS A 20 -17.47 4.13 3.49
C HIS A 20 -16.75 2.79 3.50
N VAL A 21 -16.14 2.44 2.36
CA VAL A 21 -15.26 1.27 2.23
C VAL A 21 -13.81 1.75 2.32
N HIS A 22 -13.09 1.29 3.34
CA HIS A 22 -11.71 1.67 3.57
C HIS A 22 -10.78 0.58 3.05
N ASP A 23 -10.10 0.85 1.93
CA ASP A 23 -9.04 -0.03 1.44
C ASP A 23 -7.73 0.24 2.21
N LEU A 24 -7.37 -0.72 3.06
CA LEU A 24 -6.18 -0.69 3.93
C LEU A 24 -5.08 -1.61 3.41
N ALA A 25 -5.06 -1.95 2.11
CA ALA A 25 -4.03 -2.79 1.50
C ALA A 25 -2.59 -2.33 1.82
N TYR A 26 -2.37 -1.02 1.94
CA TYR A 26 -1.06 -0.42 2.23
C TYR A 26 -0.89 0.06 3.68
N TYR A 27 -1.83 -0.21 4.58
CA TYR A 27 -1.72 0.21 5.98
C TYR A 27 -0.90 -0.79 6.82
N TRP A 28 0.38 -0.91 6.45
CA TRP A 28 1.35 -1.82 7.08
C TRP A 28 2.66 -1.08 7.43
N PRO A 29 3.42 -1.53 8.45
CA PRO A 29 4.57 -0.79 8.97
C PRO A 29 5.69 -0.54 7.97
N GLN A 30 5.80 -1.34 6.90
CA GLN A 30 6.77 -1.10 5.83
C GLN A 30 6.48 0.13 4.98
N TYR A 31 5.23 0.61 4.95
CA TYR A 31 4.82 1.72 4.08
C TYR A 31 4.55 3.02 4.82
N THR A 32 4.03 2.92 6.05
CA THR A 32 3.62 4.08 6.82
C THR A 32 3.72 3.80 8.31
N ALA A 33 3.77 4.86 9.11
CA ALA A 33 3.64 4.75 10.56
C ALA A 33 2.24 4.25 10.94
N ILE A 34 2.15 3.26 11.83
CA ILE A 34 0.87 2.82 12.39
C ILE A 34 0.50 3.77 13.52
N THR A 35 -0.21 4.86 13.20
CA THR A 35 -0.53 5.92 14.17
C THR A 35 -1.74 5.59 15.04
N LYS A 36 -2.67 4.77 14.54
CA LYS A 36 -3.83 4.28 15.30
C LYS A 36 -4.27 2.90 14.83
N ARG A 37 -4.97 2.16 15.69
CA ARG A 37 -5.74 1.00 15.26
C ARG A 37 -6.90 1.51 14.40
N ALA A 38 -6.96 1.09 13.13
CA ALA A 38 -8.07 1.44 12.26
C ALA A 38 -9.37 0.82 12.78
N ASP A 39 -10.47 1.59 12.72
CA ASP A 39 -11.76 1.19 13.27
C ASP A 39 -12.93 1.71 12.40
N HIS A 40 -12.94 1.28 11.14
CA HIS A 40 -13.99 1.66 10.19
C HIS A 40 -15.02 0.53 10.03
N ASP A 41 -16.19 0.85 9.47
CA ASP A 41 -17.28 -0.12 9.30
C ASP A 41 -16.94 -1.24 8.32
N ILE A 42 -16.22 -0.90 7.26
CA ILE A 42 -15.72 -1.84 6.25
C ILE A 42 -14.25 -1.55 6.00
N MET A 43 -13.38 -2.51 6.34
CA MET A 43 -11.94 -2.44 6.12
C MET A 43 -11.46 -3.59 5.26
N LEU A 44 -10.74 -3.29 4.18
CA LEU A 44 -10.22 -4.28 3.23
C LEU A 44 -8.70 -4.43 3.37
N PHE A 45 -8.22 -5.66 3.28
CA PHE A 45 -6.81 -6.00 3.38
C PHE A 45 -6.42 -7.09 2.38
N THR A 46 -5.13 -7.23 2.09
CA THR A 46 -4.63 -8.28 1.19
C THR A 46 -3.23 -8.76 1.56
N VAL A 47 -2.98 -10.06 1.38
CA VAL A 47 -1.61 -10.63 1.48
C VAL A 47 -0.69 -10.10 0.38
N SER A 48 -1.27 -9.61 -0.73
CA SER A 48 -0.51 -9.14 -1.90
C SER A 48 0.44 -7.99 -1.55
N LYS A 49 0.02 -7.13 -0.64
CA LYS A 49 0.74 -5.91 -0.25
C LYS A 49 1.30 -5.98 1.16
N SER A 50 0.77 -6.84 2.03
CA SER A 50 1.38 -7.07 3.33
C SER A 50 2.61 -7.98 3.25
N THR A 51 2.55 -9.08 2.48
CA THR A 51 3.61 -10.10 2.43
C THR A 51 4.18 -10.37 1.04
N GLY A 52 3.76 -9.62 0.01
CA GLY A 52 4.24 -9.80 -1.37
C GLY A 52 3.65 -11.00 -2.09
N HIS A 53 2.74 -11.76 -1.47
CA HIS A 53 2.18 -13.00 -2.03
C HIS A 53 1.00 -12.74 -3.00
N ALA A 54 1.21 -11.87 -3.99
CA ALA A 54 0.15 -11.40 -4.90
C ALA A 54 -0.52 -12.52 -5.72
N GLY A 55 0.23 -13.57 -6.06
CA GLY A 55 -0.27 -14.74 -6.79
C GLY A 55 -1.18 -15.65 -5.96
N THR A 56 -1.18 -15.53 -4.62
CA THR A 56 -2.07 -16.32 -3.74
C THR A 56 -3.53 -15.88 -3.86
N ARG A 57 -3.79 -14.66 -4.36
CA ARG A 57 -5.14 -14.09 -4.56
C ARG A 57 -6.00 -14.10 -3.28
N ILE A 58 -5.38 -13.81 -2.13
CA ILE A 58 -6.09 -13.69 -0.84
C ILE A 58 -6.20 -12.24 -0.40
N GLY A 59 -7.43 -11.83 -0.11
CA GLY A 59 -7.78 -10.64 0.63
C GLY A 59 -8.86 -10.96 1.65
N TRP A 60 -9.06 -10.07 2.60
CA TRP A 60 -10.11 -10.21 3.61
C TRP A 60 -10.75 -8.86 3.89
N ALA A 61 -11.98 -8.91 4.38
CA ALA A 61 -12.73 -7.75 4.83
C ALA A 61 -13.07 -7.92 6.32
N LEU A 62 -12.89 -6.87 7.10
CA LEU A 62 -13.48 -6.73 8.43
C LEU A 62 -14.71 -5.85 8.29
N VAL A 63 -15.88 -6.40 8.62
CA VAL A 63 -17.19 -5.77 8.37
C VAL A 63 -17.99 -5.78 9.67
N LYS A 64 -18.35 -4.60 10.17
CA LYS A 64 -19.14 -4.45 11.41
C LYS A 64 -20.59 -4.85 11.21
N ASP A 65 -21.22 -4.38 10.13
CA ASP A 65 -22.61 -4.68 9.81
C ASP A 65 -22.77 -6.13 9.31
N ARG A 66 -23.55 -6.92 10.06
CA ARG A 66 -23.77 -8.33 9.77
C ARG A 66 -24.51 -8.57 8.45
N ASP A 67 -25.45 -7.71 8.08
CA ASP A 67 -26.23 -7.88 6.85
C ASP A 67 -25.42 -7.48 5.62
N VAL A 68 -24.55 -6.47 5.73
CA VAL A 68 -23.52 -6.19 4.71
C VAL A 68 -22.60 -7.40 4.56
N ALA A 69 -22.09 -7.96 5.67
CA ALA A 69 -21.20 -9.12 5.63
C ALA A 69 -21.86 -10.34 4.94
N LYS A 70 -23.14 -10.64 5.25
CA LYS A 70 -23.91 -11.70 4.58
C LYS A 70 -24.04 -11.46 3.08
N ARG A 71 -24.32 -10.22 2.65
CA ARG A 71 -24.43 -9.86 1.23
C ARG A 71 -23.09 -10.07 0.52
N MET A 72 -21.97 -9.68 1.15
CA MET A 72 -20.63 -9.92 0.61
C MET A 72 -20.32 -11.41 0.49
N THR A 73 -20.64 -12.22 1.50
CA THR A 73 -20.48 -13.68 1.44
C THR A 73 -21.32 -14.29 0.32
N LYS A 74 -22.59 -13.88 0.20
CA LYS A 74 -23.48 -14.37 -0.86
C LYS A 74 -22.96 -14.01 -2.25
N PHE A 75 -22.42 -12.80 -2.42
CA PHE A 75 -21.78 -12.40 -3.67
C PHE A 75 -20.61 -13.33 -4.02
N ILE A 76 -19.71 -13.62 -3.08
CA ILE A 76 -18.57 -14.53 -3.31
C ILE A 76 -19.05 -15.94 -3.66
N GLU A 77 -20.06 -16.45 -2.95
CA GLU A 77 -20.68 -17.76 -3.21
C GLU A 77 -21.22 -17.84 -4.64
N LEU A 78 -21.96 -16.83 -5.10
CA LEU A 78 -22.57 -16.79 -6.43
C LEU A 78 -21.54 -16.62 -7.55
N ASN A 79 -20.43 -15.92 -7.30
CA ASN A 79 -19.44 -15.63 -8.34
C ASN A 79 -18.39 -16.73 -8.49
N THR A 80 -17.90 -17.29 -7.38
CA THR A 80 -16.73 -18.20 -7.39
C THR A 80 -16.88 -19.40 -6.47
N ILE A 81 -18.05 -19.59 -5.84
CA ILE A 81 -18.31 -20.69 -4.88
C ILE A 81 -17.32 -20.64 -3.69
N GLY A 82 -16.80 -19.45 -3.38
CA GLY A 82 -15.77 -19.24 -2.37
C GLY A 82 -14.38 -18.98 -2.95
N VAL A 83 -13.36 -19.32 -2.15
CA VAL A 83 -11.95 -19.02 -2.43
C VAL A 83 -11.15 -20.31 -2.32
N SER A 84 -10.12 -20.48 -3.17
CA SER A 84 -9.25 -21.67 -3.17
C SER A 84 -8.77 -22.06 -1.76
N LYS A 85 -8.95 -23.34 -1.40
CA LYS A 85 -8.49 -23.88 -0.11
C LYS A 85 -6.98 -23.91 0.00
N ASP A 86 -6.28 -24.17 -1.10
CA ASP A 86 -4.81 -24.12 -1.14
C ASP A 86 -4.30 -22.70 -0.89
N SER A 87 -4.95 -21.70 -1.52
CA SER A 87 -4.63 -20.30 -1.27
C SER A 87 -4.87 -19.90 0.18
N GLN A 88 -5.98 -20.35 0.79
CA GLN A 88 -6.26 -20.12 2.21
C GLN A 88 -5.21 -20.76 3.12
N LEU A 89 -4.85 -22.04 2.88
CA LEU A 89 -3.86 -22.76 3.68
C LEU A 89 -2.47 -22.11 3.56
N ARG A 90 -2.07 -21.73 2.35
CA ARG A 90 -0.80 -21.03 2.11
C ARG A 90 -0.76 -19.68 2.81
N ALA A 91 -1.83 -18.88 2.67
CA ALA A 91 -1.92 -17.58 3.32
C ALA A 91 -1.88 -17.71 4.85
N ALA A 92 -2.59 -18.69 5.42
CA ALA A 92 -2.57 -18.95 6.86
C ALA A 92 -1.17 -19.29 7.38
N LYS A 93 -0.42 -20.15 6.66
CA LYS A 93 0.98 -20.48 7.03
C LYS A 93 1.90 -19.27 6.97
N VAL A 94 1.78 -18.44 5.93
CA VAL A 94 2.58 -17.20 5.80
C VAL A 94 2.24 -16.21 6.91
N LEU A 95 0.96 -15.94 7.16
CA LEU A 95 0.53 -15.02 8.19
C LEU A 95 0.95 -15.50 9.59
N ARG A 96 0.88 -16.81 9.85
CA ARG A 96 1.40 -17.40 11.08
C ARG A 96 2.89 -17.16 11.24
N ALA A 97 3.71 -17.46 10.22
CA ALA A 97 5.15 -17.22 10.29
C ALA A 97 5.49 -15.74 10.54
N VAL A 98 4.70 -14.82 9.96
CA VAL A 98 4.85 -13.38 10.24
C VAL A 98 4.48 -13.05 11.69
N SER A 99 3.34 -13.53 12.20
CA SER A 99 2.91 -13.29 13.60
C SER A 99 3.92 -13.86 14.60
N ASP A 100 4.31 -15.12 14.40
CA ASP A 100 5.25 -15.84 15.26
C ASP A 100 6.60 -15.09 15.36
N ALA A 101 7.05 -14.42 14.29
CA ALA A 101 8.28 -13.63 14.29
C ALA A 101 8.21 -12.33 15.13
N TYR A 102 7.03 -11.90 15.55
CA TYR A 102 6.82 -10.74 16.42
C TYR A 102 6.36 -11.13 17.83
N GLU A 103 5.66 -12.26 17.99
CA GLU A 103 4.99 -12.64 19.24
C GLU A 103 5.78 -13.67 20.06
N LEU A 104 6.61 -14.52 19.43
CA LEU A 104 7.35 -15.57 20.15
C LEU A 104 8.64 -15.03 20.80
N PRO A 105 8.95 -15.42 22.06
CA PRO A 105 10.16 -14.98 22.76
C PRO A 105 11.47 -15.29 22.04
N GLU A 106 11.54 -16.43 21.35
CA GLU A 106 12.71 -16.90 20.61
C GLU A 106 12.86 -16.27 19.21
N ALA A 107 11.91 -15.44 18.79
CA ALA A 107 11.92 -14.83 17.48
C ALA A 107 13.06 -13.82 17.33
N LYS A 108 13.90 -14.04 16.31
CA LYS A 108 14.99 -13.12 15.96
C LYS A 108 14.46 -11.94 15.15
N GLU A 109 15.01 -10.76 15.38
CA GLU A 109 14.68 -9.55 14.59
C GLU A 109 14.89 -9.74 13.08
N ALA A 110 15.84 -10.58 12.69
CA ALA A 110 16.08 -10.92 11.28
C ALA A 110 14.88 -11.60 10.60
N HIS A 111 13.96 -12.20 11.36
CA HIS A 111 12.75 -12.84 10.85
C HIS A 111 11.55 -11.89 10.75
N ARG A 112 11.66 -10.67 11.28
CA ARG A 112 10.59 -9.67 11.31
C ARG A 112 10.38 -9.06 9.92
N LEU A 113 9.36 -9.55 9.22
CA LEU A 113 9.05 -9.18 7.84
C LEU A 113 8.87 -7.67 7.65
N PHE A 114 8.12 -7.00 8.53
CA PHE A 114 7.81 -5.58 8.37
C PHE A 114 9.01 -4.69 8.69
N ASP A 115 9.91 -5.14 9.56
CA ASP A 115 11.16 -4.43 9.87
C ASP A 115 12.11 -4.52 8.65
N TYR A 116 12.23 -5.71 8.06
CA TYR A 116 12.92 -5.91 6.78
C TYR A 116 12.32 -5.03 5.67
N GLY A 117 10.99 -5.08 5.52
CA GLY A 117 10.27 -4.31 4.52
C GLY A 117 10.50 -2.81 4.68
N ARG A 118 10.42 -2.29 5.92
CA ARG A 118 10.69 -0.88 6.22
C ARG A 118 12.10 -0.48 5.83
N ARG A 119 13.12 -1.24 6.23
CA ARG A 119 14.52 -0.94 5.87
C ARG A 119 14.70 -0.85 4.35
N LYS A 120 14.11 -1.79 3.60
CA LYS A 120 14.16 -1.78 2.13
C LYS A 120 13.40 -0.62 1.50
N MET A 121 12.26 -0.23 2.07
CA MET A 121 11.53 0.94 1.59
C MET A 121 12.31 2.23 1.84
N VAL A 122 12.94 2.39 3.01
CA VAL A 122 13.82 3.54 3.30
C VAL A 122 14.96 3.60 2.29
N GLU A 123 15.70 2.51 2.09
CA GLU A 123 16.81 2.43 1.13
C GLU A 123 16.38 2.87 -0.28
N ARG A 124 15.28 2.30 -0.80
CA ARG A 124 14.77 2.62 -2.14
C ARG A 124 14.33 4.09 -2.27
N TRP A 125 13.64 4.61 -1.26
CA TRP A 125 13.16 6.01 -1.28
C TRP A 125 14.28 7.02 -1.14
N THR A 126 15.30 6.76 -0.31
CA THR A 126 16.49 7.61 -0.22
C THR A 126 17.18 7.72 -1.58
N MET A 127 17.46 6.59 -2.23
CA MET A 127 18.09 6.56 -3.55
C MET A 127 17.26 7.32 -4.60
N LEU A 128 15.94 7.14 -4.60
CA LEU A 128 15.07 7.83 -5.55
C LEU A 128 15.03 9.35 -5.31
N ARG A 129 14.98 9.79 -4.05
CA ARG A 129 14.98 11.21 -3.70
C ARG A 129 16.31 11.88 -4.09
N GLU A 130 17.43 11.23 -3.83
CA GLU A 130 18.75 11.71 -4.26
C GLU A 130 18.84 11.83 -5.78
N ALA A 131 18.37 10.82 -6.53
CA ALA A 131 18.35 10.86 -7.98
C ALA A 131 17.45 11.97 -8.54
N ALA A 132 16.24 12.15 -7.97
CA ALA A 132 15.33 13.21 -8.38
C ALA A 132 15.93 14.60 -8.11
N ALA A 133 16.50 14.81 -6.91
CA ALA A 133 17.15 16.05 -6.53
C ALA A 133 18.36 16.39 -7.42
N ALA A 134 19.20 15.41 -7.73
CA ALA A 134 20.35 15.59 -8.62
C ALA A 134 19.93 15.88 -10.07
N SER A 135 18.80 15.35 -10.51
CA SER A 135 18.29 15.56 -11.86
C SER A 135 17.71 16.96 -12.08
N GLY A 136 17.08 17.54 -11.06
CA GLY A 136 16.36 18.82 -11.14
C GLY A 136 15.12 18.84 -12.06
N ILE A 137 14.78 17.71 -12.68
CA ILE A 137 13.69 17.61 -13.67
C ILE A 137 12.47 16.84 -13.16
N PHE A 138 12.55 16.34 -11.94
CA PHE A 138 11.47 15.62 -11.29
C PHE A 138 11.20 16.13 -9.87
N SER A 139 9.93 16.11 -9.47
CA SER A 139 9.51 16.30 -8.09
C SER A 139 8.82 15.06 -7.54
N LEU A 140 8.96 14.90 -6.23
CA LEU A 140 8.35 13.84 -5.43
C LEU A 140 7.54 14.47 -4.30
N PRO A 141 6.55 13.76 -3.73
CA PRO A 141 5.84 14.23 -2.56
C PRO A 141 6.82 14.51 -1.41
N GLU A 142 6.51 15.55 -0.63
CA GLU A 142 7.26 15.89 0.57
C GLU A 142 7.36 14.70 1.51
N GLU A 143 8.48 14.62 2.21
CA GLU A 143 8.67 13.59 3.22
C GLU A 143 7.75 13.85 4.41
N THR A 144 7.01 12.83 4.83
CA THR A 144 6.17 12.88 6.02
C THR A 144 6.63 11.82 7.01
N SER A 145 6.57 12.14 8.29
CA SER A 145 6.91 11.21 9.37
C SER A 145 5.86 11.24 10.47
N GLY A 146 5.79 10.17 11.26
CA GLY A 146 4.89 10.08 12.39
C GLY A 146 5.33 9.02 13.39
N PHE A 147 4.88 9.14 14.64
CA PHE A 147 5.14 8.14 15.66
C PHE A 147 4.39 6.85 15.32
N CYS A 148 5.12 5.74 15.22
CA CYS A 148 4.58 4.45 14.86
C CYS A 148 4.33 3.61 16.12
N ASN A 149 3.06 3.34 16.43
CA ASN A 149 2.67 2.54 17.60
C ASN A 149 3.08 1.08 17.51
N PHE A 150 3.37 0.57 16.30
CA PHE A 150 3.86 -0.80 16.08
C PHE A 150 5.33 -0.94 16.48
N THR A 151 6.20 -0.04 16.00
CA THR A 151 7.66 -0.09 16.24
C THR A 151 8.12 0.76 17.43
N LYS A 152 7.26 1.61 17.99
CA LYS A 152 7.56 2.53 19.10
C LYS A 152 8.66 3.55 18.80
N GLU A 153 8.73 4.00 17.55
CA GLU A 153 9.71 4.98 17.07
C GLU A 153 9.06 5.98 16.10
N MET A 154 9.75 7.09 15.83
CA MET A 154 9.40 7.95 14.70
C MET A 154 9.75 7.26 13.38
N ALA A 155 8.79 7.16 12.47
CA ALA A 155 8.96 6.51 11.18
C ALA A 155 8.56 7.43 10.03
N VAL A 156 9.42 7.49 9.02
CA VAL A 156 9.13 8.15 7.74
C VAL A 156 8.15 7.30 6.94
N THR A 157 7.17 7.95 6.30
CA THR A 157 6.24 7.31 5.36
C THR A 157 6.97 7.08 4.04
N ASN A 158 7.09 5.80 3.67
CA ASN A 158 7.75 5.35 2.45
C ASN A 158 6.74 4.50 1.64
N PRO A 159 5.85 5.13 0.85
CA PRO A 159 4.77 4.44 0.16
C PRO A 159 5.25 3.38 -0.84
N ALA A 160 4.39 2.41 -1.15
CA ALA A 160 4.65 1.38 -2.15
C ALA A 160 4.85 1.90 -3.58
N PHE A 161 4.48 3.16 -3.84
CA PHE A 161 4.63 3.82 -5.12
C PHE A 161 5.20 5.21 -4.96
N ALA A 162 6.09 5.60 -5.86
CA ALA A 162 6.48 6.98 -6.01
C ALA A 162 5.51 7.69 -6.96
N TRP A 163 4.96 8.80 -6.47
CA TRP A 163 4.11 9.70 -7.25
C TRP A 163 4.96 10.82 -7.83
N LEU A 164 5.68 10.48 -8.88
CA LEU A 164 6.70 11.32 -9.52
C LEU A 164 6.02 12.29 -10.49
N ARG A 165 6.43 13.56 -10.47
CA ARG A 165 6.05 14.56 -11.47
C ARG A 165 7.25 14.91 -12.33
N CYS A 166 7.06 15.04 -13.65
CA CYS A 166 8.01 15.66 -14.55
C CYS A 166 7.82 17.18 -14.54
N ASP A 167 8.87 17.92 -14.14
CA ASP A 167 8.83 19.39 -14.02
C ASP A 167 9.44 20.11 -15.22
N ARG A 168 10.07 19.36 -16.14
CA ARG A 168 10.51 19.88 -17.43
C ARG A 168 9.37 20.53 -18.21
N GLU A 169 9.58 21.74 -18.70
CA GLU A 169 8.57 22.48 -19.46
C GLU A 169 8.19 21.76 -20.77
N ASP A 170 9.17 21.13 -21.43
CA ASP A 170 9.01 20.40 -22.69
C ASP A 170 8.39 19.00 -22.52
N VAL A 171 8.06 18.60 -21.29
CA VAL A 171 7.43 17.30 -20.98
C VAL A 171 6.01 17.52 -20.48
N GLU A 172 5.05 17.29 -21.36
CA GLU A 172 3.62 17.30 -21.02
C GLU A 172 3.09 15.91 -20.63
N ASP A 173 3.60 14.85 -21.24
CA ASP A 173 3.29 13.45 -20.89
C ASP A 173 4.52 12.76 -20.30
N CYS A 174 4.54 12.70 -18.97
CA CYS A 174 5.64 12.10 -18.22
C CYS A 174 5.74 10.58 -18.43
N ALA A 175 4.61 9.90 -18.69
CA ALA A 175 4.61 8.47 -18.97
C ALA A 175 5.20 8.16 -20.36
N ALA A 176 4.90 8.98 -21.37
CA ALA A 176 5.52 8.86 -22.69
C ALA A 176 7.02 9.18 -22.65
N PHE A 177 7.40 10.25 -21.94
CA PHE A 177 8.80 10.61 -21.72
C PHE A 177 9.62 9.46 -21.12
N LEU A 178 9.17 8.91 -19.98
CA LEU A 178 9.85 7.79 -19.33
C LEU A 178 9.86 6.50 -20.18
N ARG A 179 8.79 6.25 -20.95
CA ARG A 179 8.74 5.13 -21.90
C ARG A 179 9.81 5.25 -22.99
N GLY A 180 10.12 6.46 -23.46
CA GLY A 180 11.24 6.72 -24.37
C GLY A 180 12.60 6.27 -23.81
N HIS A 181 12.72 6.26 -22.48
CA HIS A 181 13.88 5.77 -21.74
C HIS A 181 13.72 4.33 -21.22
N LYS A 182 12.75 3.56 -21.75
CA LYS A 182 12.45 2.17 -21.37
C LYS A 182 12.01 1.99 -19.90
N ILE A 183 11.50 3.05 -19.28
CA ILE A 183 10.93 3.02 -17.93
C ILE A 183 9.41 3.02 -18.07
N LEU A 184 8.78 1.88 -17.75
CA LEU A 184 7.33 1.75 -17.82
C LEU A 184 6.69 2.20 -16.51
N THR A 185 5.74 3.13 -16.61
CA THR A 185 5.01 3.69 -15.47
C THR A 185 3.50 3.69 -15.72
N ARG A 186 2.71 4.10 -14.73
CA ARG A 186 1.28 4.39 -14.93
C ARG A 186 1.07 5.90 -14.99
N SER A 187 0.48 6.38 -16.08
CA SER A 187 0.20 7.81 -16.27
C SER A 187 -0.76 8.34 -15.21
N GLY A 188 -0.54 9.58 -14.78
CA GLY A 188 -1.37 10.23 -13.78
C GLY A 188 -2.81 10.46 -14.23
N SER A 189 -3.04 10.56 -15.54
CA SER A 189 -4.38 10.61 -16.14
C SER A 189 -5.25 9.41 -15.73
N GLN A 190 -4.66 8.23 -15.53
CA GLN A 190 -5.38 7.02 -15.07
C GLN A 190 -5.85 7.12 -13.61
N PHE A 191 -5.35 8.10 -12.87
CA PHE A 191 -5.70 8.39 -11.48
C PHE A 191 -6.49 9.70 -11.35
N GLY A 192 -6.94 10.30 -12.46
CA GLY A 192 -7.62 11.59 -12.46
C GLY A 192 -6.70 12.77 -12.14
N ALA A 193 -5.39 12.63 -12.38
CA ALA A 193 -4.39 13.67 -12.17
C ALA A 193 -3.79 14.15 -13.50
N ASP A 194 -2.99 15.21 -13.41
CA ASP A 194 -2.28 15.80 -14.54
C ASP A 194 -1.34 14.76 -15.23
N PRO A 195 -1.26 14.71 -16.59
CA PRO A 195 -0.39 13.79 -17.33
C PRO A 195 1.12 13.93 -17.05
N ARG A 196 1.54 15.03 -16.41
CA ARG A 196 2.90 15.22 -15.91
C ARG A 196 3.22 14.35 -14.70
N TYR A 197 2.22 13.75 -14.05
CA TYR A 197 2.43 12.78 -12.98
C TYR A 197 2.50 11.35 -13.51
N VAL A 198 3.28 10.52 -12.84
CA VAL A 198 3.32 9.08 -13.03
C VAL A 198 3.43 8.35 -11.70
N ARG A 199 2.83 7.16 -11.64
CA ARG A 199 3.02 6.22 -10.55
C ARG A 199 4.11 5.21 -10.92
N VAL A 200 5.20 5.21 -10.17
CA VAL A 200 6.33 4.26 -10.28
C VAL A 200 6.26 3.27 -9.12
N SER A 201 6.44 1.97 -9.37
CA SER A 201 6.47 0.99 -8.27
C SER A 201 7.79 1.02 -7.53
N MET A 202 7.70 1.03 -6.19
CA MET A 202 8.84 0.90 -5.28
C MET A 202 8.95 -0.52 -4.73
N LEU A 203 8.20 -1.49 -5.28
CA LEU A 203 8.14 -2.88 -4.82
C LEU A 203 8.74 -3.88 -5.81
N ASP A 204 8.95 -3.46 -7.05
CA ASP A 204 9.60 -4.25 -8.10
C ASP A 204 11.14 -4.15 -8.02
#